data_AF-A0A7C4ZD84-F1
#
_entry.id   AF-A0A7C4ZD84-F1
#
_cell.length_a   1.000
_cell.length_b   1.000
_cell.length_c   1.000
_cell.angle_alpha   90.00
_cell.angle_beta   90.00
_cell.angle_gamma   90.00
#
_symmetry.space_group_name_H-M   'P 1'
#
loop_
_entity.id
_entity.type
_entity.pdbx_description
1 polymer ?
#
loop_
_entity_poly.entity_id
_entity_poly.type
_entity_poly.pdbx_seq_one_letter_code
_entity_poly.pdbx_strand_id
1 'polypeptide(L)'
;MICGKCDKNSLLMEKLIKSIQDRSLRLAVLGSGYVGLLTAAIFAEAGFNVVAVDVKQEIVDIINSGISPVKEPGLQELVERNVLVGRLKSSLSSRADLRKADAVIISVQTPIYKSKKPNLSF
;
A
#
# COMPACT_ATOMS: atom_id res chain seq x y z
N MET A 1 -29.64 7.23 34.79
CA MET A 1 -29.57 7.67 33.37
C MET A 1 -28.20 8.28 33.16
N ILE A 2 -27.20 7.48 32.76
CA ILE A 2 -25.86 7.98 32.46
C ILE A 2 -25.50 7.48 31.06
N CYS A 3 -25.74 8.34 30.08
CA CYS A 3 -25.26 8.18 28.72
C CYS A 3 -23.73 8.38 28.76
N GLY A 4 -22.99 7.28 28.94
CA GLY A 4 -21.54 7.27 28.93
C GLY A 4 -21.05 7.56 27.51
N LYS A 5 -20.36 8.69 27.34
CA LYS A 5 -19.76 9.14 26.09
C LYS A 5 -18.99 7.98 25.42
N CYS A 6 -19.42 7.61 24.22
CA CYS A 6 -18.68 6.71 23.34
C CYS A 6 -17.34 7.37 23.00
N ASP A 7 -16.22 6.76 23.43
CA ASP A 7 -14.88 7.23 23.08
C ASP A 7 -14.65 6.98 21.59
N LYS A 8 -14.55 8.06 20.82
CA LYS A 8 -14.36 8.00 19.36
C LYS A 8 -13.11 7.22 18.97
N ASN A 9 -12.07 7.21 19.82
CA ASN A 9 -10.85 6.44 19.57
C ASN A 9 -11.07 4.93 19.73
N SER A 10 -11.90 4.49 20.69
CA SER A 10 -12.28 3.08 20.84
C SER A 10 -13.04 2.57 19.62
N LEU A 11 -14.03 3.34 19.17
CA LEU A 11 -14.85 2.98 18.01
C LEU A 11 -14.05 2.93 16.71
N LEU A 12 -13.09 3.84 16.53
CA LEU A 12 -12.20 3.83 15.37
C LEU A 12 -11.29 2.60 15.37
N MET A 13 -10.76 2.24 16.54
CA MET A 13 -9.88 1.07 16.68
C MET A 13 -10.64 -0.24 16.44
N GLU A 14 -11.85 -0.37 16.98
CA GLU A 14 -12.73 -1.53 16.73
C GLU A 14 -13.04 -1.66 15.24
N LYS A 15 -13.35 -0.55 14.56
CA LYS A 15 -13.60 -0.53 13.12
C LYS A 15 -12.37 -0.97 12.33
N LEU A 16 -11.18 -0.48 12.69
CA LEU A 16 -9.92 -0.86 12.05
C LEU A 16 -9.64 -2.35 12.23
N ILE A 17 -9.72 -2.87 13.46
CA ILE A 17 -9.51 -4.29 13.77
C ILE A 17 -10.47 -5.16 12.96
N LYS A 18 -11.75 -4.79 12.92
CA LYS A 18 -12.76 -5.48 12.11
C LYS A 18 -12.39 -5.51 10.63
N SER A 19 -11.97 -4.37 10.07
CA SER A 19 -11.55 -4.27 8.67
C SER A 19 -10.32 -5.13 8.33
N ILE A 20 -9.43 -5.33 9.31
CA ILE A 20 -8.27 -6.23 9.16
C ILE A 20 -8.75 -7.68 9.14
N GLN A 21 -9.62 -8.06 10.08
CA GLN A 21 -10.14 -9.42 10.22
C GLN A 21 -10.95 -9.86 8.99
N ASP A 22 -11.82 -8.99 8.47
CA ASP A 22 -12.66 -9.28 7.30
C ASP A 22 -12.02 -8.94 5.95
N ARG A 23 -10.75 -8.51 5.96
CA ARG A 23 -9.96 -8.12 4.76
C ARG A 23 -10.54 -6.96 3.96
N SER A 24 -11.49 -6.21 4.52
CA SER A 24 -12.04 -5.00 3.86
C SER A 24 -11.13 -3.78 3.95
N LEU A 25 -10.08 -3.83 4.78
CA LEU A 25 -9.08 -2.76 4.89
C LEU A 25 -8.49 -2.40 3.53
N ARG A 26 -8.42 -1.10 3.26
CA ARG A 26 -7.78 -0.53 2.07
C ARG A 26 -6.39 -0.03 2.45
N LEU A 27 -5.37 -0.67 1.90
CA LEU A 27 -3.97 -0.36 2.16
C LEU A 27 -3.40 0.47 1.02
N ALA A 28 -2.74 1.58 1.33
CA ALA A 28 -1.86 2.27 0.39
C ALA A 28 -0.40 1.97 0.72
N VAL A 29 0.40 1.63 -0.28
CA VAL A 29 1.85 1.46 -0.14
C VAL A 29 2.54 2.49 -1.02
N LEU A 30 3.29 3.42 -0.42
CA LEU A 30 3.99 4.49 -1.13
C LEU A 30 5.41 4.05 -1.46
N GLY A 31 5.76 4.16 -2.74
CA GLY A 31 6.99 3.61 -3.31
C GLY A 31 6.73 2.20 -3.84
N SER A 32 6.96 2.00 -5.14
CA SER A 32 6.79 0.71 -5.83
C SER A 32 8.14 0.12 -6.24
N GLY A 33 9.17 0.39 -5.44
CA GLY A 33 10.48 -0.26 -5.55
C GLY A 33 10.50 -1.66 -4.92
N TYR A 34 11.70 -2.18 -4.68
CA TYR A 34 11.92 -3.52 -4.14
C TYR A 34 11.07 -3.80 -2.88
N VAL A 35 11.20 -2.99 -1.83
CA VAL A 35 10.44 -3.24 -0.59
C VAL A 35 8.94 -2.99 -0.77
N GLY A 36 8.57 -1.89 -1.44
CA GLY A 36 7.18 -1.46 -1.54
C GLY A 36 6.30 -2.34 -2.40
N LEU A 37 6.74 -2.73 -3.61
CA LEU A 37 5.94 -3.58 -4.49
C LEU A 37 5.79 -5.01 -3.93
N LEU A 38 6.86 -5.58 -3.36
CA LEU A 38 6.78 -6.87 -2.66
C LEU A 38 5.73 -6.80 -1.55
N THR A 39 5.80 -5.76 -0.71
CA THR A 39 4.85 -5.55 0.39
C THR A 39 3.42 -5.44 -0.12
N ALA A 40 3.19 -4.64 -1.17
CA ALA A 40 1.88 -4.45 -1.76
C ALA A 40 1.31 -5.76 -2.34
N ALA A 41 2.13 -6.54 -3.05
CA ALA A 41 1.73 -7.81 -3.64
C ALA A 41 1.38 -8.85 -2.56
N ILE A 42 2.16 -8.95 -1.48
CA ILE A 42 1.90 -9.89 -0.38
C ILE A 42 0.60 -9.54 0.37
N PHE A 43 0.32 -8.26 0.62
CA PHE A 43 -0.95 -7.86 1.23
C PHE A 43 -2.14 -8.11 0.30
N ALA A 44 -1.99 -7.86 -1.00
CA ALA A 44 -3.05 -8.16 -1.97
C ALA A 44 -3.33 -9.67 -2.01
N GLU A 45 -2.26 -10.49 -2.00
CA GLU A 45 -2.36 -11.94 -1.95
C GLU A 45 -3.04 -12.43 -0.67
N ALA A 46 -2.77 -11.79 0.47
CA ALA A 46 -3.43 -12.07 1.75
C ALA A 46 -4.93 -11.66 1.77
N GLY A 47 -5.45 -11.10 0.67
CA GLY A 47 -6.86 -10.80 0.43
C GLY A 47 -7.24 -9.34 0.59
N PHE A 48 -6.30 -8.44 0.89
CA PHE A 48 -6.60 -7.02 1.08
C PHE A 48 -6.72 -6.27 -0.24
N ASN A 49 -7.39 -5.11 -0.19
CA ASN A 49 -7.42 -4.18 -1.31
C ASN A 49 -6.23 -3.23 -1.19
N VAL A 50 -5.30 -3.29 -2.14
CA VAL A 50 -4.04 -2.57 -2.09
C VAL A 50 -3.90 -1.62 -3.28
N VAL A 51 -3.49 -0.39 -2.99
CA VAL A 51 -3.00 0.57 -3.99
C VAL A 51 -1.49 0.78 -3.80
N ALA A 52 -0.71 0.37 -4.79
CA ALA A 52 0.72 0.68 -4.89
C ALA A 52 0.88 2.04 -5.55
N VAL A 53 1.38 3.02 -4.79
CA VAL A 53 1.51 4.40 -5.23
C VAL A 53 2.95 4.67 -5.61
N ASP A 54 3.17 5.22 -6.80
CA ASP A 54 4.48 5.70 -7.24
C ASP A 54 4.38 7.09 -7.86
N VAL A 55 5.52 7.77 -7.97
CA VAL A 55 5.62 9.10 -8.62
C VAL A 55 5.91 8.97 -10.11
N LYS A 56 6.28 7.78 -10.58
CA LYS A 56 6.63 7.50 -11.97
C LYS A 56 5.47 6.81 -12.69
N GLN A 57 4.90 7.47 -13.70
CA GLN A 57 3.81 6.92 -14.51
C GLN A 57 4.20 5.59 -15.17
N GLU A 58 5.44 5.46 -15.65
CA GLU A 58 5.95 4.22 -16.26
C GLU A 58 5.83 3.01 -15.32
N ILE A 59 6.11 3.19 -14.02
CA ILE A 59 6.00 2.13 -13.02
C ILE A 59 4.53 1.76 -12.78
N VAL A 60 3.67 2.78 -12.71
CA VAL A 60 2.22 2.62 -12.53
C VAL A 60 1.61 1.80 -13.67
N ASP A 61 1.96 2.13 -14.91
CA ASP A 61 1.44 1.47 -16.11
C ASP A 61 1.91 0.01 -16.19
N ILE A 62 3.20 -0.25 -15.91
CA ILE A 62 3.76 -1.60 -15.87
C ILE A 62 3.02 -2.46 -14.84
N ILE A 63 2.85 -1.97 -13.61
CA ILE A 63 2.15 -2.74 -12.56
C ILE A 63 0.69 -2.97 -12.94
N ASN A 64 0.00 -1.95 -13.45
CA ASN A 64 -1.41 -2.09 -13.86
C ASN A 64 -1.59 -3.05 -15.06
N SER A 65 -0.54 -3.31 -15.84
CA SER A 65 -0.55 -4.36 -16.87
C SER A 65 -0.30 -5.78 -16.33
N GLY A 66 -0.15 -5.95 -15.01
CA GLY A 66 0.15 -7.24 -14.39
C GLY A 66 1.63 -7.62 -14.43
N ILE A 67 2.52 -6.68 -14.75
CA ILE A 67 3.96 -6.92 -14.87
C ILE A 67 4.68 -6.32 -13.66
N SER A 68 5.64 -7.07 -13.11
CA SER A 68 6.52 -6.57 -12.06
C SER A 68 7.71 -5.81 -12.66
N PRO A 69 7.92 -4.51 -12.32
CA PRO A 69 9.15 -3.79 -12.65
C PRO A 69 10.35 -4.21 -11.78
N VAL A 70 10.13 -5.01 -10.73
CA VAL A 70 11.16 -5.50 -9.82
C VAL A 70 11.49 -6.96 -10.15
N LYS A 71 12.78 -7.25 -10.30
CA LYS A 71 13.29 -8.61 -10.48
C LYS A 71 13.45 -9.28 -9.12
N GLU A 72 12.43 -10.02 -8.70
CA GLU A 72 12.43 -10.87 -7.52
C GLU A 72 11.71 -12.19 -7.83
N PRO A 73 12.27 -13.35 -7.44
CA PRO A 73 11.61 -14.64 -7.67
C PRO A 73 10.20 -14.71 -7.07
N GLY A 74 9.21 -15.10 -7.88
CA GLY A 74 7.81 -15.27 -7.45
C GLY A 74 6.99 -13.98 -7.43
N LEU A 75 7.61 -12.80 -7.58
CA LEU A 75 6.87 -11.53 -7.52
C LEU A 75 6.01 -11.31 -8.76
N GLN A 76 6.50 -11.68 -9.94
CA GLN A 76 5.76 -11.51 -11.20
C GLN A 76 4.40 -12.19 -11.13
N GLU A 77 4.36 -13.43 -10.65
CA GLU A 77 3.15 -14.23 -10.51
C GLU A 77 2.17 -13.65 -9.48
N LEU A 78 2.68 -13.07 -8.39
CA LEU A 78 1.87 -12.39 -7.39
C LEU A 78 1.25 -11.11 -7.94
N VAL A 79 2.03 -10.30 -8.66
CA VAL A 79 1.55 -9.04 -9.27
C VAL A 79 0.49 -9.35 -10.32
N GLU A 80 0.79 -10.25 -11.26
CA GLU A 80 -0.13 -10.63 -12.33
C GLU A 80 -1.48 -11.12 -11.77
N ARG A 81 -1.44 -12.08 -10.84
CA ARG A 81 -2.65 -12.63 -10.22
C ARG A 81 -3.46 -11.55 -9.51
N ASN A 82 -2.83 -10.72 -8.69
CA ASN A 82 -3.54 -9.76 -7.85
C ASN A 82 -4.07 -8.54 -8.62
N VAL A 83 -3.40 -8.16 -9.71
CA VAL A 83 -3.93 -7.17 -10.66
C VAL A 83 -5.13 -7.74 -11.40
N LEU A 84 -5.03 -8.97 -11.90
CA LEU A 84 -6.13 -9.64 -12.61
C LEU A 84 -7.39 -9.77 -11.75
N VAL A 85 -7.27 -10.17 -10.48
CA VAL A 85 -8.43 -10.26 -9.56
C VAL A 85 -8.83 -8.91 -8.95
N GLY A 86 -8.12 -7.83 -9.29
CA GLY A 86 -8.45 -6.45 -8.89
C GLY A 86 -8.09 -6.07 -7.45
N ARG A 87 -7.30 -6.90 -6.74
CA ARG A 87 -6.84 -6.63 -5.36
C ARG A 87 -5.62 -5.73 -5.31
N LEU A 88 -4.77 -5.76 -6.34
CA LEU A 88 -3.65 -4.84 -6.51
C LEU A 88 -3.96 -3.88 -7.65
N LYS A 89 -3.82 -2.58 -7.39
CA LYS A 89 -3.82 -1.53 -8.41
C LYS A 89 -2.63 -0.63 -8.17
N SER A 90 -2.12 -0.02 -9.23
CA SER A 90 -1.15 1.05 -9.10
C SER A 90 -1.76 2.40 -9.48
N SER A 91 -1.30 3.45 -8.81
CA SER A 91 -1.76 4.82 -9.05
C SER A 91 -0.59 5.79 -8.98
N LEU A 92 -0.62 6.81 -9.84
CA LEU A 92 0.27 7.95 -9.71
C LEU A 92 -0.10 8.71 -8.43
N SER A 93 0.89 9.18 -7.66
CA SER A 93 0.72 9.90 -6.39
C SER A 93 -0.46 10.88 -6.39
N SER A 94 -1.64 10.37 -5.99
CA SER A 94 -2.90 11.11 -5.98
C SER A 94 -3.39 11.22 -4.55
N ARG A 95 -3.73 12.45 -4.14
CA ARG A 95 -4.35 12.68 -2.81
C ARG A 95 -5.68 11.94 -2.66
N ALA A 96 -6.31 11.55 -3.77
CA ALA A 96 -7.61 10.88 -3.76
C ALA A 96 -7.51 9.43 -3.25
N ASP A 97 -6.45 8.71 -3.61
CA ASP A 97 -6.26 7.32 -3.17
C ASP A 97 -5.86 7.25 -1.70
N LEU A 98 -4.98 8.16 -1.26
CA LEU A 98 -4.56 8.24 0.15
C LEU A 98 -5.72 8.59 1.09
N ARG A 99 -6.68 9.43 0.66
CA ARG A 99 -7.88 9.74 1.46
C ARG A 99 -8.82 8.55 1.64
N LYS A 100 -8.72 7.52 0.79
CA LYS A 100 -9.55 6.32 0.85
C LYS A 100 -8.88 5.17 1.60
N ALA A 101 -7.59 5.30 1.91
CA ALA A 101 -6.83 4.27 2.60
C ALA A 101 -7.13 4.30 4.09
N ASP A 102 -7.34 3.13 4.69
CA ASP A 102 -7.47 2.99 6.14
C ASP A 102 -6.10 2.91 6.81
N ALA A 103 -5.08 2.44 6.07
CA ALA A 103 -3.68 2.40 6.50
C ALA A 103 -2.74 2.75 5.34
N VAL A 104 -1.58 3.32 5.69
CA VAL A 104 -0.55 3.73 4.74
C VAL A 104 0.81 3.19 5.19
N ILE A 105 1.51 2.51 4.28
CA ILE A 105 2.91 2.11 4.45
C ILE A 105 3.77 2.99 3.56
N ILE A 106 4.78 3.64 4.15
CA ILE A 106 5.76 4.45 3.40
C ILE A 106 7.02 3.63 3.20
N SER A 107 7.33 3.32 1.95
CA SER A 107 8.44 2.47 1.51
C SER A 107 9.22 3.14 0.36
N VAL A 108 9.41 4.45 0.49
CA VAL A 108 10.21 5.24 -0.45
C VAL A 108 11.70 5.10 -0.17
N GLN A 109 12.52 5.51 -1.13
CA GLN A 109 13.97 5.44 -0.98
C GLN A 109 14.46 6.42 0.08
N THR A 110 15.34 5.96 0.96
CA THR A 110 16.07 6.79 1.93
C THR A 110 17.58 6.72 1.64
N PRO A 111 18.06 7.22 0.49
CA PRO A 111 19.47 7.12 0.13
C PRO A 111 20.32 7.88 1.15
N ILE A 112 21.56 7.42 1.35
CA ILE A 112 22.48 8.01 2.32
C ILE A 112 23.34 9.07 1.62
N TYR A 113 23.36 10.30 2.14
CA TYR A 113 24.27 11.35 1.67
C TYR A 113 25.73 11.03 1.99
N LYS A 114 26.68 11.70 1.33
CA LYS A 114 28.12 11.62 1.68
C LYS A 114 28.40 11.90 3.15
N SER A 115 27.58 12.73 3.80
CA SER A 115 27.64 13.03 5.23
C SER A 115 27.13 11.90 6.14
N LYS A 116 26.85 10.71 5.61
CA LYS A 116 26.26 9.56 6.31
C LYS A 116 24.90 9.83 6.97
N LYS A 117 24.18 10.84 6.50
CA LYS A 117 22.79 11.12 6.93
C LYS A 117 21.81 10.58 5.89
N PRO A 118 20.66 10.01 6.31
CA PRO A 118 19.63 9.60 5.36
C PRO A 118 18.99 10.84 4.71
N ASN A 119 18.71 10.76 3.42
CA ASN A 119 17.83 11.69 2.74
C ASN A 119 16.37 11.30 3.03
N LEU A 120 15.63 12.19 3.68
CA LEU A 120 14.22 12.02 4.04
C LEU A 120 13.28 12.91 3.20
N SER A 121 13.76 13.47 2.08
CA SER A 121 12.98 14.38 1.22
C SER A 121 12.05 13.68 0.22
N PHE A 122 12.05 12.35 0.19
CA PHE A 122 11.30 11.53 -0.76
C PHE A 122 9.85 11.32 -0.34
#